data_AF-A0A966BLQ0-F1
#
_entry.id   AF-A0A966BLQ0-F1
#
_cell.length_a   1.000
_cell.length_b   1.000
_cell.length_c   1.000
_cell.angle_alpha   90.00
_cell.angle_beta   90.00
_cell.angle_gamma   90.00
#
_symmetry.space_group_name_H-M   'P 1'
#
loop_
_entity.id
_entity.type
_entity.pdbx_description
1 polymer ?
#
loop_
_entity_poly.entity_id
_entity_poly.type
_entity_poly.pdbx_seq_one_letter_code
_entity_poly.pdbx_strand_id
1 'polypeptide(L)'
;ADKTVAQEDNGMEFMLDFPLDEGKEQTAAHVPEINLADISLDMDDIVQPVAAASVDDKLAVADAAPVDAVELYQEVATKIDLARAYQEMGDEIGAREILDEIMLDGDDEQKQQAQLILKQLA
;
A
#
# COMPACT_ATOMS: atom_id res chain seq x y z
N ALA A 1 10.81 32.22 -58.51
CA ALA A 1 11.55 31.58 -57.40
C ALA A 1 11.13 32.30 -56.14
N ASP A 2 10.14 31.77 -55.45
CA ASP A 2 9.68 32.25 -54.15
C ASP A 2 9.96 31.12 -53.16
N LYS A 3 10.69 31.46 -52.09
CA LYS A 3 11.11 30.55 -51.05
C LYS A 3 10.80 31.23 -49.73
N THR A 4 9.62 30.94 -49.19
CA THR A 4 9.37 31.09 -47.75
C THR A 4 8.65 29.82 -47.30
N VAL A 5 9.42 28.91 -46.71
CA VAL A 5 8.92 27.70 -46.07
C VAL A 5 8.34 28.12 -44.73
N ALA A 6 7.01 28.18 -44.63
CA ALA A 6 6.33 28.17 -43.35
C ALA A 6 6.27 26.71 -42.89
N GLN A 7 7.09 26.38 -41.90
CA GLN A 7 7.02 25.11 -41.19
C GLN A 7 5.83 25.22 -40.23
N GLU A 8 4.68 24.71 -40.67
CA GLU A 8 3.48 24.63 -39.85
C GLU A 8 3.67 23.57 -38.75
N ASP A 9 3.37 24.03 -37.55
CA ASP A 9 3.33 23.33 -36.28
C ASP A 9 2.53 22.03 -36.41
N ASN A 10 3.19 20.87 -36.26
CA ASN A 10 2.50 19.59 -36.09
C ASN A 10 1.95 19.48 -34.67
N GLY A 11 1.09 20.42 -34.29
CA GLY A 11 0.18 20.27 -33.18
C GLY A 11 -0.81 19.19 -33.57
N MET A 12 -0.66 17.98 -32.99
CA MET A 12 -1.73 17.01 -32.96
C MET A 12 -2.92 17.67 -32.24
N GLU A 13 -3.85 18.20 -33.02
CA GLU A 13 -5.10 18.74 -32.53
C GLU A 13 -5.85 17.58 -31.87
N PHE A 14 -5.96 17.65 -30.55
CA PHE A 14 -6.72 16.75 -29.71
C PHE A 14 -8.21 16.95 -30.01
N MET A 15 -8.67 16.48 -31.18
CA MET A 15 -10.09 16.27 -31.44
C MET A 15 -10.52 15.06 -30.65
N LEU A 16 -10.92 15.31 -29.40
CA LEU A 16 -11.62 14.36 -28.55
C LEU A 16 -13.02 14.12 -29.13
N ASP A 17 -13.11 13.31 -30.19
CA ASP A 17 -14.38 12.82 -30.73
C ASP A 17 -14.89 11.70 -29.82
N PHE A 18 -15.49 12.10 -28.70
CA PHE A 18 -16.15 11.21 -27.77
C PHE A 18 -17.59 11.01 -28.26
N PRO A 19 -17.97 9.80 -28.72
CA PRO A 19 -19.35 9.55 -29.10
C PRO A 19 -20.22 9.62 -27.83
N LEU A 20 -20.91 10.74 -27.67
CA LEU A 20 -21.94 10.91 -26.65
C LEU A 20 -23.14 10.02 -27.01
N ASP A 21 -23.13 8.80 -26.49
CA ASP A 21 -24.31 7.95 -26.42
C ASP A 21 -25.27 8.55 -25.37
N GLU A 22 -26.33 9.20 -25.83
CA GLU A 22 -27.43 9.71 -25.00
C GLU A 22 -28.28 8.53 -24.47
N GLY A 23 -27.71 7.79 -23.52
CA GLY A 23 -28.37 6.76 -22.72
C GLY A 23 -28.74 7.30 -21.35
N LYS A 24 -30.03 7.60 -21.15
CA LYS A 24 -30.62 7.96 -19.86
C LYS A 24 -30.37 6.88 -18.81
N GLU A 25 -29.93 7.32 -17.63
CA GLU A 25 -30.24 6.85 -16.26
C GLU A 25 -28.97 6.86 -15.39
N GLN A 26 -28.74 7.98 -14.69
CA GLN A 26 -27.99 7.98 -13.45
C GLN A 26 -28.96 8.32 -12.33
N THR A 27 -29.36 7.27 -11.61
CA THR A 27 -29.80 7.36 -10.23
C THR A 27 -28.72 8.14 -9.48
N ALA A 28 -29.10 9.30 -8.94
CA ALA A 28 -28.22 10.14 -8.16
C ALA A 28 -27.72 9.34 -6.95
N ALA A 29 -26.47 8.87 -7.03
CA ALA A 29 -25.72 8.44 -5.88
C ALA A 29 -25.61 9.65 -4.95
N HIS A 30 -26.21 9.54 -3.76
CA HIS A 30 -26.04 10.47 -2.66
C HIS A 30 -24.54 10.61 -2.38
N VAL A 31 -23.97 11.75 -2.75
CA VAL A 31 -22.62 12.13 -2.33
C VAL A 31 -22.76 12.56 -0.87
N PRO A 32 -22.12 11.90 0.10
CA PRO A 32 -22.11 12.42 1.45
C PRO A 32 -21.39 13.77 1.42
N GLU A 33 -22.14 14.85 1.70
CA GLU A 33 -21.57 16.18 1.88
C GLU A 33 -20.71 16.14 3.15
N ILE A 34 -19.40 15.99 2.99
CA ILE A 34 -18.44 16.13 4.09
C ILE A 34 -18.38 17.61 4.44
N ASN A 35 -19.16 18.01 5.44
CA ASN A 35 -19.16 19.35 5.99
C ASN A 35 -17.90 19.54 6.85
N LEU A 36 -16.87 20.16 6.27
CA LEU A 36 -15.63 20.49 6.97
C LEU A 36 -15.84 21.48 8.14
N ALA A 37 -16.99 22.15 8.19
CA ALA A 37 -17.38 23.03 9.29
C ALA A 37 -17.79 22.27 10.57
N ASP A 38 -18.11 20.98 10.47
CA ASP A 38 -18.39 20.11 11.63
C ASP A 38 -17.12 19.42 12.17
N ILE A 39 -15.97 19.59 11.52
CA ILE A 39 -14.70 19.02 11.98
C ILE A 39 -14.11 19.94 13.07
N SER A 40 -14.40 19.64 14.33
CA SER A 40 -13.76 20.31 15.47
C SER A 40 -12.28 19.95 15.50
N LEU A 41 -11.40 20.96 15.43
CA LEU A 41 -9.94 20.82 15.53
C LEU A 41 -9.47 20.82 16.99
N ASP A 42 -10.28 20.30 17.90
CA ASP A 42 -9.92 20.15 19.29
C ASP A 42 -8.97 18.95 19.43
N MET A 43 -7.69 19.24 19.62
CA MET A 43 -6.64 18.23 19.78
C MET A 43 -6.79 17.39 21.06
N ASP A 44 -7.70 17.80 21.96
CA ASP A 44 -8.10 17.09 23.17
C ASP A 44 -9.18 16.01 22.92
N ASP A 45 -9.86 15.99 21.76
CA ASP A 45 -10.81 14.93 21.41
C ASP A 45 -10.14 13.73 20.72
N ILE A 46 -8.92 13.92 20.20
CA ILE A 46 -8.10 12.85 19.60
C ILE A 46 -7.61 11.85 20.68
N VAL A 47 -7.66 12.23 21.96
CA VAL A 47 -7.33 11.37 23.10
C VAL A 47 -8.55 10.69 23.72
N GLN A 48 -9.76 10.90 23.19
CA GLN A 48 -10.91 10.07 23.56
C GLN A 48 -10.98 8.84 22.64
N PRO A 49 -10.99 7.61 23.19
CA PRO A 49 -11.15 6.42 22.37
C PRO A 49 -12.58 6.39 21.82
N VAL A 50 -12.73 6.79 20.56
CA VAL A 50 -13.94 6.56 19.78
C VAL A 50 -14.09 5.04 19.66
N ALA A 51 -15.01 4.50 20.45
CA ALA A 51 -15.48 3.13 20.27
C ALA A 51 -16.24 3.07 18.94
N ALA A 52 -15.82 2.13 18.09
CA ALA A 52 -16.42 1.72 16.81
C ALA A 52 -16.00 2.49 15.54
N ALA A 53 -14.88 2.06 14.92
CA ALA A 53 -14.89 1.34 13.63
C ALA A 53 -13.45 1.14 13.11
N SER A 54 -13.04 -0.13 13.05
CA SER A 54 -12.07 -0.73 12.11
C SER A 54 -10.84 0.09 11.69
N VAL A 55 -9.72 -0.12 12.38
CA VAL A 55 -8.41 -0.45 11.78
C VAL A 55 -7.65 -1.24 12.83
N ASP A 56 -7.28 -2.48 12.50
CA ASP A 56 -6.26 -3.25 13.22
C ASP A 56 -4.91 -2.54 12.98
N ASP A 57 -4.74 -1.35 13.56
CA ASP A 57 -3.46 -0.65 13.64
C ASP A 57 -2.83 -1.03 14.98
N LYS A 58 -2.35 -2.27 15.04
CA LYS A 58 -1.62 -2.81 16.20
C LYS A 58 -0.15 -2.33 16.21
N LEU A 59 0.12 -1.07 15.83
CA LEU A 59 1.31 -0.35 16.29
C LEU A 59 1.15 0.09 17.76
N ALA A 60 0.65 -0.83 18.59
CA ALA A 60 0.84 -0.74 20.02
C ALA A 60 2.26 -1.23 20.28
N VAL A 61 3.15 -0.29 20.58
CA VAL A 61 4.41 -0.52 21.29
C VAL A 61 4.18 -1.61 22.35
N ALA A 62 4.59 -2.83 22.03
CA ALA A 62 4.36 -3.98 22.89
C ALA A 62 5.28 -3.86 24.10
N ASP A 63 4.74 -3.26 25.16
CA ASP A 63 5.07 -3.57 26.54
C ASP A 63 5.24 -5.10 26.65
N ALA A 64 6.34 -5.54 27.26
CA ALA A 64 6.91 -6.88 27.21
C ALA A 64 6.02 -7.98 27.83
N ALA A 65 4.83 -8.18 27.27
CA ALA A 65 3.99 -9.34 27.50
C ALA A 65 4.59 -10.53 26.74
N PRO A 66 4.44 -11.77 27.26
CA PRO A 66 4.85 -12.96 26.55
C PRO A 66 4.06 -13.02 25.24
N VAL A 67 4.76 -12.83 24.12
CA VAL A 67 4.20 -13.00 22.78
C VAL A 67 3.74 -14.44 22.64
N ASP A 68 2.46 -14.63 22.31
CA ASP A 68 1.92 -15.96 22.09
C ASP A 68 2.61 -16.60 20.88
N ALA A 69 3.00 -17.88 21.00
CA ALA A 69 3.70 -18.59 19.93
C ALA A 69 2.91 -18.62 18.60
N VAL A 70 1.58 -18.55 18.67
CA VAL A 70 0.70 -18.45 17.50
C VAL A 70 0.80 -17.07 16.84
N GLU A 71 0.91 -16.00 17.63
CA GLU A 71 1.06 -14.64 17.10
C GLU A 71 2.41 -14.48 16.41
N LEU A 72 3.50 -14.99 17.02
CA LEU A 72 4.83 -15.04 16.41
C LEU A 72 4.84 -15.81 15.09
N TYR A 73 4.17 -16.97 15.04
CA TYR A 73 4.07 -17.75 13.80
C TYR A 73 3.41 -16.93 12.67
N GLN A 74 2.31 -16.24 12.96
CA GLN A 74 1.59 -15.43 11.97
C GLN A 74 2.40 -14.19 11.55
N GLU A 75 3.07 -13.55 12.51
CA GLU A 75 3.96 -12.43 12.24
C GLU A 75 5.08 -12.85 11.27
N VAL A 76 5.77 -13.95 11.56
CA VAL A 76 6.85 -14.47 10.71
C VAL A 76 6.33 -14.90 9.34
N ALA A 77 5.14 -15.50 9.26
CA ALA A 77 4.52 -15.83 7.98
C ALA A 77 4.29 -14.56 7.13
N THR A 78 3.81 -13.49 7.75
CA THR A 78 3.62 -12.18 7.09
C THR A 78 4.96 -11.58 6.64
N LYS A 79 6.00 -11.69 7.46
CA LYS A 79 7.37 -11.27 7.09
C LYS A 79 7.90 -12.02 5.87
N ILE A 80 7.63 -13.33 5.75
CA ILE A 80 8.07 -14.13 4.58
C ILE A 80 7.41 -13.61 3.29
N ASP A 81 6.11 -13.32 3.34
CA ASP A 81 5.40 -12.78 2.19
C ASP A 81 5.90 -11.37 1.80
N LEU A 82 6.22 -10.55 2.80
CA LEU A 82 6.83 -9.24 2.59
C LEU A 82 8.21 -9.34 1.94
N ALA A 83 9.08 -10.23 2.44
CA ALA A 83 10.40 -10.47 1.86
C ALA A 83 10.33 -10.92 0.39
N ARG A 84 9.34 -11.76 0.03
CA ARG A 84 9.08 -12.14 -1.37
C ARG A 84 8.68 -10.94 -2.22
N ALA A 85 7.80 -10.08 -1.71
CA ALA A 85 7.40 -8.87 -2.43
C ALA A 85 8.62 -7.95 -2.69
N TYR A 86 9.50 -7.77 -1.69
CA TYR A 86 10.74 -7.00 -1.87
C TYR A 86 11.68 -7.64 -2.91
N GLN A 87 11.84 -8.96 -2.90
CA GLN A 87 12.60 -9.69 -3.92
C GLN A 87 12.01 -9.46 -5.32
N GLU A 88 10.69 -9.57 -5.47
CA GLU A 88 10.01 -9.37 -6.76
C GLU A 88 10.14 -7.94 -7.28
N MET A 89 10.22 -6.95 -6.37
CA MET A 89 10.49 -5.55 -6.70
C MET A 89 11.97 -5.26 -6.98
N GLY A 90 12.87 -6.23 -6.79
CA GLY A 90 14.31 -6.09 -6.97
C GLY A 90 15.02 -5.37 -5.82
N ASP A 91 14.35 -5.18 -4.69
CA ASP A 91 14.95 -4.64 -3.47
C ASP A 91 15.53 -5.79 -2.64
N GLU A 92 16.70 -6.26 -3.05
CA GLU A 92 17.40 -7.36 -2.39
C GLU A 92 17.89 -7.00 -0.98
N ILE A 93 18.11 -5.70 -0.71
CA ILE A 93 18.57 -5.22 0.61
C ILE A 93 17.41 -5.34 1.60
N GLY A 94 16.24 -4.77 1.26
CA GLY A 94 15.04 -4.87 2.09
C GLY A 94 14.60 -6.32 2.29
N ALA A 95 14.65 -7.14 1.24
CA ALA A 95 14.36 -8.56 1.36
C ALA A 95 15.32 -9.27 2.32
N ARG A 96 16.64 -9.00 2.24
CA ARG A 96 17.64 -9.59 3.15
C ARG A 96 17.40 -9.21 4.61
N GLU A 97 17.14 -7.94 4.89
CA GLU A 97 16.92 -7.47 6.26
C GLU A 97 15.74 -8.21 6.91
N ILE A 98 14.64 -8.37 6.19
CA ILE A 98 13.46 -9.11 6.69
C ILE A 98 13.75 -10.60 6.83
N LEU A 99 14.51 -11.19 5.91
CA LEU A 99 14.89 -12.61 5.98
C LEU A 99 15.81 -12.90 7.18
N ASP A 100 16.68 -11.97 7.56
CA ASP A 100 17.52 -12.10 8.74
C ASP A 100 16.69 -12.02 10.04
N GLU A 101 15.63 -11.23 10.07
CA GLU A 101 14.66 -11.25 11.19
C GLU A 101 13.95 -12.61 11.28
N ILE A 102 13.52 -13.18 10.16
CA ILE A 102 12.88 -14.51 10.13
C ILE A 102 13.85 -15.60 10.63
N MET A 103 15.16 -15.47 10.38
CA MET A 103 16.17 -16.40 10.93
C MET A 103 16.25 -16.38 12.44
N LEU A 104 15.91 -15.27 13.06
CA LEU A 104 15.92 -15.09 14.52
C LEU A 104 14.60 -15.57 15.11
N ASP A 105 13.48 -15.07 14.59
CA ASP A 105 12.15 -15.17 15.21
C ASP A 105 11.36 -16.42 14.78
N GLY A 106 11.63 -16.95 13.59
CA GLY A 106 10.86 -18.05 13.00
C GLY A 106 11.10 -19.42 13.63
N ASP A 107 10.23 -20.37 13.31
CA ASP A 107 10.46 -21.79 13.58
C ASP A 107 11.35 -22.46 12.51
N ASP A 108 11.66 -23.74 12.67
CA ASP A 108 12.55 -24.48 11.76
C ASP A 108 12.04 -24.49 10.30
N GLU A 109 10.73 -24.51 10.07
CA GLU A 109 10.14 -24.51 8.73
C GLU A 109 10.24 -23.13 8.10
N GLN A 110 9.91 -22.09 8.85
CA GLN A 110 10.01 -20.69 8.41
C GLN A 110 11.46 -20.28 8.13
N LYS A 111 12.41 -20.71 8.96
CA LYS A 111 13.85 -20.50 8.71
C LYS A 111 14.30 -21.20 7.44
N GLN A 112 13.85 -22.42 7.18
CA GLN A 112 14.18 -23.11 5.93
C GLN A 112 13.64 -22.36 4.71
N GLN A 113 12.41 -21.85 4.78
CA GLN A 113 11.83 -21.03 3.71
C GLN A 113 12.65 -19.77 3.48
N ALA A 114 13.03 -19.06 4.54
CA ALA A 114 13.87 -17.87 4.43
C ALA A 114 15.25 -18.19 3.82
N GLN A 115 15.85 -19.34 4.15
CA GLN A 115 17.14 -19.77 3.58
C GLN A 115 17.04 -20.03 2.08
N LEU A 116 15.90 -20.54 1.60
CA LEU A 116 15.67 -20.75 0.17
C LEU A 116 15.60 -19.43 -0.57
N ILE A 117 14.91 -18.44 0.00
CA ILE A 117 14.81 -17.09 -0.58
C ILE A 117 16.19 -16.42 -0.58
N LEU A 118 16.94 -16.46 0.53
CA LEU A 118 18.30 -15.91 0.61
C LEU A 118 19.24 -16.48 -0.45
N LYS A 119 19.10 -17.76 -0.80
CA LYS A 119 19.89 -18.40 -1.87
C LYS A 119 19.52 -17.90 -3.27
N GLN A 120 18.30 -17.41 -3.46
CA GLN A 120 17.87 -16.83 -4.74
C GLN A 120 18.36 -15.39 -4.91
N LEU A 121 18.66 -14.69 -3.81
CA LEU A 121 19.24 -13.34 -3.76
C LEU A 121 20.79 -13.33 -3.85
N ALA A 122 21.42 -14.48 -4.10
CA ALA A 122 22.88 -14.67 -4.05
C ALA A 122 23.51 -14.81 -5.45
#